data_AF-S6B5R3-F1
#
_entry.id   AF-S6B5R3-F1
#
_cell.length_a   1.000
_cell.length_b   1.000
_cell.length_c   1.000
_cell.angle_alpha   90.00
_cell.angle_beta   90.00
_cell.angle_gamma   90.00
#
_symmetry.space_group_name_H-M   'P 1'
#
loop_
_entity.id
_entity.type
_entity.pdbx_description
1 polymer ?
#
loop_
_entity_poly.entity_id
_entity_poly.type
_entity_poly.pdbx_seq_one_letter_code
_entity_poly.pdbx_strand_id
1 'polypeptide(L)'
;MESASYWFGPEQALTLVRSKPYFWSDEVMRTMTVTSLPACQRRYPLPPDGGQAGSVKVFRTAEGNYVMQDGMGQYRVEIALCGMSLEGKTSTLGTLLGSFELVPEGGIRFAPASGS
;
A
#
# COMPACT_ATOMS: atom_id res chain seq x y z
N MET A 1 -14.67 -2.44 -7.92
CA MET A 1 -13.79 -1.63 -7.04
C MET A 1 -13.49 -2.49 -5.84
N GLU A 2 -12.21 -2.63 -5.50
CA GLU A 2 -11.72 -3.52 -4.45
C GLU A 2 -10.83 -2.70 -3.52
N SER A 3 -10.84 -3.00 -2.22
CA SER A 3 -9.98 -2.29 -1.28
C SER A 3 -9.61 -3.15 -0.08
N ALA A 4 -8.42 -2.94 0.45
CA ALA A 4 -7.97 -3.52 1.70
C ALA A 4 -7.23 -2.47 2.52
N SER A 5 -7.27 -2.61 3.84
CA SER A 5 -6.62 -1.71 4.78
C SER A 5 -5.72 -2.46 5.74
N TYR A 6 -4.59 -1.84 6.08
CA TYR A 6 -3.76 -2.19 7.22
C TYR A 6 -3.82 -1.06 8.24
N TRP A 7 -4.09 -1.40 9.49
CA TRP A 7 -4.21 -0.44 10.59
C TRP A 7 -2.98 -0.53 11.48
N PHE A 8 -2.28 0.58 11.68
CA PHE A 8 -1.17 0.70 12.64
C PHE A 8 -1.67 0.95 14.06
N GLY A 9 -2.91 1.43 14.17
CA GLY A 9 -3.60 1.74 15.41
C GLY A 9 -5.04 2.15 15.12
N PRO A 10 -5.80 2.63 16.12
CA PRO A 10 -7.23 2.92 15.97
C PRO A 10 -7.57 3.98 14.90
N GLU A 11 -6.66 4.93 14.67
CA GLU A 11 -6.91 6.09 13.80
C GLU A 11 -5.93 6.16 12.61
N GLN A 12 -5.02 5.21 12.51
CA GLN A 12 -3.91 5.22 11.56
C GLN A 12 -3.97 4.02 10.64
N ALA A 13 -4.02 4.27 9.33
CA ALA A 13 -4.16 3.21 8.33
C ALA A 13 -3.47 3.51 7.00
N LEU A 14 -3.10 2.44 6.31
CA LEU A 14 -2.87 2.41 4.88
C LEU A 14 -4.03 1.67 4.21
N THR A 15 -4.62 2.26 3.18
CA THR A 15 -5.68 1.62 2.39
C THR A 15 -5.30 1.59 0.92
N LEU A 16 -5.18 0.40 0.35
CA LEU A 16 -5.00 0.21 -1.07
C LEU A 16 -6.37 0.03 -1.73
N VAL A 17 -6.67 0.88 -2.69
CA VAL A 17 -7.85 0.78 -3.54
C VAL A 17 -7.42 0.40 -4.95
N ARG A 18 -8.10 -0.59 -5.52
CA ARG A 18 -7.97 -1.02 -6.92
C ARG A 18 -9.29 -0.84 -7.65
N SER A 19 -9.26 -0.24 -8.82
CA SER A 19 -10.44 -0.06 -9.65
C SER A 19 -10.13 -0.37 -11.11
N LYS A 20 -10.91 -1.29 -11.67
CA LYS A 20 -10.93 -1.60 -13.09
C LYS A 20 -12.04 -0.74 -13.74
N PRO A 21 -11.71 0.36 -14.43
CA PRO A 21 -12.73 1.27 -14.95
C PRO A 21 -13.59 0.64 -16.05
N TYR A 22 -13.03 -0.33 -16.78
CA TYR A 22 -13.69 -1.00 -17.90
C TYR A 22 -13.48 -2.51 -17.82
N PHE A 23 -14.54 -3.30 -17.97
CA PHE A 23 -14.46 -4.77 -17.85
C PHE A 23 -13.56 -5.42 -18.91
N TRP A 24 -13.41 -4.78 -20.08
CA TRP A 24 -12.61 -5.23 -21.23
C TRP A 24 -11.13 -4.81 -21.20
N SER A 25 -10.73 -3.90 -20.32
CA SER A 25 -9.32 -3.48 -20.19
C SER A 25 -8.57 -4.45 -19.28
N ASP A 26 -7.27 -4.65 -19.42
CA ASP A 26 -6.48 -5.34 -18.39
C ASP A 26 -5.85 -4.36 -17.39
N GLU A 27 -6.03 -3.04 -17.62
CA GLU A 27 -5.50 -1.99 -16.78
C GLU A 27 -6.32 -1.83 -15.49
N VAL A 28 -5.62 -1.88 -14.36
CA VAL A 28 -6.19 -1.63 -13.04
C VAL A 28 -5.56 -0.37 -12.46
N MET A 29 -6.41 0.62 -12.20
CA MET A 29 -6.02 1.83 -11.50
C MET A 29 -5.86 1.54 -10.02
N ARG A 30 -4.82 2.10 -9.42
CA ARG A 30 -4.45 1.83 -8.02
C ARG A 30 -4.23 3.13 -7.29
N THR A 31 -4.70 3.21 -6.06
CA THR A 31 -4.53 4.38 -5.20
C THR A 31 -4.22 3.93 -3.79
N MET A 32 -3.11 4.44 -3.25
CA MET A 32 -2.78 4.28 -1.84
C MET A 32 -3.34 5.47 -1.08
N THR A 33 -4.05 5.20 0.01
CA THR A 33 -4.52 6.23 0.94
C THR A 33 -3.76 6.10 2.25
N VAL A 34 -3.15 7.19 2.69
CA VAL A 34 -2.52 7.30 4.00
C VAL A 34 -3.46 8.08 4.92
N THR A 35 -3.78 7.49 6.07
CA THR A 35 -4.76 8.02 7.02
C THR A 35 -4.14 8.11 8.41
N SER A 36 -4.32 9.26 9.06
CA SER A 36 -4.04 9.48 10.49
C SER A 36 -5.11 10.43 11.02
N LEU A 37 -6.26 9.89 11.41
CA LEU A 37 -7.38 10.69 11.90
C LEU A 37 -7.12 11.23 13.31
N PRO A 38 -7.74 12.36 13.69
CA PRO A 38 -8.45 13.30 12.82
C PRO A 38 -7.51 14.21 12.01
N ALA A 39 -6.18 14.08 12.19
CA ALA A 39 -5.19 15.01 11.68
C ALA A 39 -5.18 15.12 10.14
N CYS A 40 -5.18 13.99 9.42
CA CYS A 40 -5.14 14.01 7.97
C CYS A 40 -5.63 12.70 7.32
N GLN A 41 -5.95 12.80 6.03
CA GLN A 41 -6.09 11.69 5.11
C GLN A 41 -5.70 12.16 3.70
N ARG A 42 -4.82 11.43 3.01
CA ARG A 42 -4.36 11.80 1.66
C ARG A 42 -4.28 10.59 0.73
N ARG A 43 -4.70 10.80 -0.52
CA ARG A 43 -4.68 9.80 -1.59
C ARG A 43 -3.49 10.04 -2.51
N TYR A 44 -2.85 8.95 -2.90
CA TYR A 44 -1.71 8.91 -3.81
C TYR A 44 -1.99 7.93 -4.93
N PRO A 45 -2.08 8.41 -6.19
CA PRO A 45 -2.14 7.53 -7.34
C PRO A 45 -0.85 6.72 -7.41
N LEU A 46 -0.98 5.41 -7.63
CA LEU A 46 0.13 4.56 -8.00
C LEU A 46 0.09 4.34 -9.51
N PRO A 47 1.22 3.98 -10.15
CA PRO A 47 1.17 3.56 -11.54
C PRO A 47 0.17 2.40 -11.70
N PRO A 48 -0.61 2.38 -12.81
CA PRO A 48 -1.53 1.29 -13.07
C PRO A 48 -0.77 -0.03 -13.25
N ASP A 49 -1.44 -1.16 -13.00
CA ASP A 49 -0.90 -2.49 -13.30
C ASP A 49 -1.79 -3.27 -14.26
N GLY A 50 -1.22 -4.30 -14.89
CA GLY A 50 -1.89 -5.17 -15.87
C GLY A 50 -2.78 -6.24 -15.22
N GLY A 51 -3.44 -5.93 -14.10
CA GLY A 51 -4.35 -6.84 -13.42
C GLY A 51 -3.69 -7.90 -12.55
N GLN A 52 -2.50 -8.37 -12.91
CA GLN A 52 -1.62 -9.13 -12.01
C GLN A 52 -1.06 -8.16 -10.97
N ALA A 53 -1.71 -8.10 -9.80
CA ALA A 53 -1.19 -7.28 -8.71
C ALA A 53 0.16 -7.85 -8.27
N GLY A 54 1.23 -7.11 -8.54
CA GLY A 54 2.43 -7.24 -7.72
C GLY A 54 2.02 -7.00 -6.27
N SER A 55 2.45 -7.87 -5.35
CA SER A 55 2.14 -7.67 -3.94
C SER A 55 2.67 -6.30 -3.48
N VAL A 56 1.81 -5.51 -2.85
CA VAL A 56 2.23 -4.23 -2.28
C VAL A 56 2.69 -4.47 -0.86
N LYS A 57 4.00 -4.53 -0.66
CA LYS A 57 4.63 -4.84 0.61
C LYS A 57 4.77 -3.59 1.46
N VAL A 58 4.54 -3.73 2.76
CA VAL A 58 4.71 -2.66 3.75
C VAL A 58 5.78 -3.10 4.74
N PHE A 59 6.73 -2.20 4.98
CA PHE A 59 7.86 -2.44 5.87
C PHE A 59 7.93 -1.33 6.92
N ARG A 60 8.57 -1.66 8.05
CA ARG A 60 8.95 -0.72 9.10
C ARG A 60 10.46 -0.61 9.15
N THR A 61 10.99 0.60 8.98
CA THR A 61 12.42 0.85 9.13
C THR A 61 12.84 0.83 10.60
N ALA A 62 14.14 0.67 10.87
CA ALA A 62 14.68 0.70 12.23
C ALA A 62 14.43 2.03 12.95
N GLU A 63 14.28 3.11 12.19
CA GLU A 63 14.00 4.47 12.67
C GLU A 63 12.51 4.70 12.97
N GLY A 64 11.67 3.68 12.78
CA GLY A 64 10.23 3.77 12.99
C GLY A 64 9.44 4.39 11.83
N ASN A 65 10.10 4.68 10.70
CA ASN A 65 9.44 5.09 9.46
C ASN A 65 8.84 3.89 8.73
N TYR A 66 7.98 4.14 7.74
CA TYR A 66 7.39 3.10 6.91
C TYR A 66 7.85 3.21 5.47
N VAL A 67 8.05 2.05 4.84
CA VAL A 67 8.35 1.94 3.41
C VAL A 67 7.32 1.04 2.76
N MET A 68 6.83 1.44 1.59
CA MET A 68 5.93 0.65 0.76
C MET A 68 6.62 0.30 -0.56
N GLN A 69 6.45 -0.93 -1.04
CA GLN A 69 7.01 -1.38 -2.31
C GLN A 69 5.92 -2.08 -3.13
N ASP A 70 5.70 -1.65 -4.37
CA ASP A 70 4.64 -2.17 -5.24
C ASP A 70 5.15 -2.94 -6.47
N GLY A 71 6.44 -3.31 -6.45
CA GLY A 71 7.15 -3.95 -7.56
C GLY A 71 7.68 -2.98 -8.62
N MET A 72 7.08 -1.80 -8.77
CA MET A 72 7.54 -0.74 -9.69
C MET A 72 8.41 0.30 -8.99
N GLY A 73 8.10 0.61 -7.73
CA GLY A 73 8.84 1.58 -6.93
C GLY A 73 8.91 1.21 -5.46
N GLN A 74 9.74 1.96 -4.74
CA GLN A 74 9.73 2.03 -3.28
C GLN A 74 9.24 3.42 -2.90
N TYR A 75 8.47 3.52 -1.84
CA TYR A 75 7.86 4.76 -1.39
C TYR A 75 8.09 4.92 0.11
N ARG A 76 8.58 6.09 0.52
CA ARG A 76 8.55 6.48 1.92
C ARG A 76 7.13 6.83 2.29
N VAL A 77 6.68 6.35 3.44
CA VAL A 77 5.33 6.60 3.96
C VAL A 77 5.46 7.25 5.35
N GLU A 78 4.89 8.43 5.47
CA GLU A 78 4.88 9.25 6.69
C GLU A 78 3.45 9.33 7.22
N ILE A 79 3.06 8.40 8.09
CA ILE A 79 1.68 8.28 8.59
C ILE A 79 1.20 9.58 9.27
N ALA A 80 2.03 10.18 10.12
CA ALA A 80 1.68 11.39 10.88
C ALA A 80 1.40 12.62 10.00
N LEU A 81 1.99 12.68 8.81
CA LEU A 81 1.81 13.77 7.83
C LEU A 81 0.91 13.36 6.65
N CYS A 82 0.40 12.13 6.66
CA CYS A 82 -0.21 11.48 5.51
C CYS A 82 0.64 11.63 4.24
N GLY A 83 1.96 11.58 4.41
CA GLY A 83 2.97 11.80 3.38
C GLY A 83 3.31 10.51 2.64
N MET A 84 3.47 10.60 1.32
CA MET A 84 4.06 9.52 0.54
C MET A 84 4.90 10.10 -0.60
N SER A 85 6.13 9.62 -0.72
CA SER A 85 7.09 10.08 -1.73
C SER A 85 7.84 8.89 -2.33
N LEU A 86 8.11 8.96 -3.63
CA LEU A 86 8.88 7.93 -4.32
C LEU A 86 10.33 7.98 -3.84
N GLU A 87 10.87 6.84 -3.43
CA GLU A 87 12.28 6.64 -3.11
C GLU A 87 13.02 5.88 -4.21
N GLY A 88 14.34 6.05 -4.26
CA GLY A 88 15.20 5.23 -5.10
C GLY A 88 15.21 3.77 -4.63
N LYS A 89 15.49 2.83 -5.54
CA LYS A 89 15.50 1.36 -5.29
C LYS A 89 16.42 0.88 -4.16
N THR A 90 17.29 1.75 -3.65
CA THR A 90 18.29 1.48 -2.60
C THR A 90 17.80 1.78 -1.18
N SER A 91 16.52 2.11 -0.97
CA SER A 91 16.03 2.38 0.38
C SER A 91 16.11 1.15 1.29
N THR A 92 16.53 1.35 2.53
CA THR A 92 16.53 0.30 3.54
C THR A 92 15.09 -0.01 3.93
N LEU A 93 14.58 -1.16 3.47
CA LEU A 93 13.19 -1.57 3.71
C LEU A 93 12.90 -1.79 5.20
N GLY A 94 13.82 -2.44 5.93
CA GLY A 94 13.60 -2.84 7.32
C GLY A 94 12.76 -4.12 7.44
N THR A 95 11.96 -4.21 8.51
CA THR A 95 11.15 -5.39 8.82
C THR A 95 9.85 -5.39 8.03
N LEU A 96 9.57 -6.49 7.33
CA LEU A 96 8.31 -6.68 6.61
C LEU A 96 7.14 -6.79 7.62
N LEU A 97 6.14 -5.93 7.48
CA LEU A 97 4.90 -6.00 8.26
C LEU A 97 3.85 -6.88 7.57
N GLY A 98 3.85 -6.90 6.24
CA GLY A 98 2.92 -7.68 5.44
C GLY A 98 2.80 -7.17 4.02
N SER A 99 1.84 -7.72 3.29
CA SER A 99 1.58 -7.40 1.89
C SER A 99 0.10 -7.27 1.60
N PHE A 100 -0.26 -6.32 0.76
CA PHE A 100 -1.55 -6.35 0.07
C PHE A 100 -1.47 -7.35 -1.08
N GLU A 101 -2.38 -8.31 -1.07
CA GLU A 101 -2.39 -9.47 -1.97
C GLU A 101 -3.77 -9.69 -2.55
N LEU A 102 -3.79 -10.13 -3.81
CA LEU A 102 -5.00 -10.68 -4.42
C LEU A 102 -5.41 -11.96 -3.70
N VAL A 103 -6.71 -12.13 -3.50
CA VAL A 103 -7.27 -13.39 -2.99
C VAL A 103 -7.77 -14.26 -4.16
N PRO A 104 -7.69 -15.61 -4.06
CA PRO A 104 -8.14 -16.51 -5.12
C PRO A 104 -9.60 -16.29 -5.55
N GLU A 105 -10.47 -15.97 -4.60
CA GLU A 105 -11.89 -15.68 -4.79
C GLU A 105 -12.17 -14.31 -5.46
N GLY A 106 -11.13 -13.52 -5.74
CA GLY A 106 -11.23 -12.15 -6.23
C GLY A 106 -11.29 -11.12 -5.11
N GLY A 107 -10.78 -9.91 -5.36
CA GLY A 107 -10.57 -8.90 -4.32
C GLY A 107 -9.14 -8.81 -3.84
N ILE A 108 -8.94 -8.00 -2.80
CA ILE A 108 -7.64 -7.74 -2.19
C ILE A 108 -7.73 -7.83 -0.67
N ARG A 109 -6.68 -8.33 -0.03
CA ARG A 109 -6.54 -8.37 1.43
C ARG A 109 -5.16 -7.88 1.84
N PHE A 110 -4.99 -7.53 3.12
CA PHE A 110 -3.66 -7.41 3.71
C PHE A 110 -3.31 -8.71 4.43
N ALA A 111 -2.24 -9.36 4.00
CA ALA A 111 -1.66 -10.54 4.62
C ALA A 111 -0.51 -10.11 5.54
N PRO A 112 -0.62 -10.30 6.87
CA PRO A 112 0.48 -10.04 7.79
C PRO A 112 1.69 -10.91 7.46
N ALA A 113 2.89 -10.38 7.65
CA ALA A 113 4.10 -11.20 7.60
C ALA A 113 4.05 -12.20 8.76
N SER A 114 4.34 -13.48 8.48
CA SER A 114 4.36 -14.53 9.49
C SER A 114 5.39 -14.19 10.59
N GLY A 115 4.92 -13.70 11.74
CA GLY A 115 5.78 -13.38 12.89
C GLY A 115 5.65 -11.96 13.44
N SER A 116 4.43 -11.48 13.68
CA SER A 116 4.15 -10.30 14.51
C SER A 116 3.09 -10.59 15.55
#